data_AF-A0A662Z5T4-F1
#
_entry.id   AF-A0A662Z5T4-F1
#
_cell.length_a   1.000
_cell.length_b   1.000
_cell.length_c   1.000
_cell.angle_alpha   90.00
_cell.angle_beta   90.00
_cell.angle_gamma   90.00
#
_symmetry.space_group_name_H-M   'P 1'
#
loop_
_entity.id
_entity.type
_entity.pdbx_description
1 polymer ?
#
loop_
_entity_poly.entity_id
_entity_poly.type
_entity_poly.pdbx_seq_one_letter_code
_entity_poly.pdbx_strand_id
1 'polypeptide(L)'
;MYYRIGFPFWKIMARLGFVLSYRYDIYYSRESDDYCAYSPDIKGLFAESKDLNEVVSAMQEGAKELVSIDLGRNVDHLCPTGIISKALPV
;
A
#
# COMPACT_ATOMS: atom_id res chain seq x y z
N MET A 1 -3.77 -15.31 -9.91
CA MET A 1 -3.49 -14.11 -10.74
C MET A 1 -3.75 -12.89 -9.88
N TYR A 2 -2.81 -11.95 -9.84
CA TYR A 2 -2.93 -10.72 -9.04
C TYR A 2 -3.38 -9.58 -9.95
N TYR A 3 -4.42 -8.84 -9.54
CA TYR A 3 -4.89 -7.67 -10.29
C TYR A 3 -4.43 -6.39 -9.60
N ARG A 4 -3.70 -5.54 -10.33
CA ARG A 4 -3.07 -4.37 -9.74
C ARG A 4 -4.07 -3.25 -9.47
N ILE A 5 -4.05 -2.69 -8.27
CA ILE A 5 -4.83 -1.51 -7.89
C ILE A 5 -4.35 -0.32 -8.72
N GLY A 6 -5.30 0.47 -9.23
CA GLY A 6 -5.03 1.59 -10.14
C GLY A 6 -5.22 1.26 -11.63
N PHE A 7 -5.33 -0.01 -12.02
CA PHE A 7 -5.71 -0.40 -13.39
C PHE A 7 -7.23 -0.28 -13.62
N PRO A 8 -7.69 -0.03 -14.86
CA PRO A 8 -9.12 0.06 -15.13
C PRO A 8 -9.87 -1.20 -14.67
N PHE A 9 -11.08 -0.99 -14.16
CA PHE A 9 -11.98 -2.04 -13.64
C PHE A 9 -11.46 -2.87 -12.45
N TRP A 10 -10.39 -2.45 -11.77
CA TRP A 10 -9.86 -3.16 -10.60
C TRP A 10 -10.93 -3.40 -9.52
N LYS A 11 -11.87 -2.46 -9.33
CA LYS A 11 -12.99 -2.60 -8.39
C LYS A 11 -13.93 -3.76 -8.72
N ILE A 12 -14.16 -4.00 -10.01
CA ILE A 12 -15.00 -5.12 -10.47
C ILE A 12 -14.26 -6.43 -10.21
N MET A 13 -12.97 -6.49 -10.53
CA MET A 13 -12.14 -7.67 -10.26
C MET A 13 -12.10 -7.98 -8.76
N ALA A 14 -11.99 -6.96 -7.92
CA ALA A 14 -12.09 -7.08 -6.47
C ALA A 14 -13.42 -7.71 -6.04
N ARG A 15 -14.53 -7.26 -6.62
CA ARG A 15 -15.89 -7.79 -6.33
C ARG A 15 -16.08 -9.22 -6.79
N LEU A 16 -15.42 -9.62 -7.89
CA LEU A 16 -15.41 -10.99 -8.39
C LEU A 16 -14.52 -11.94 -7.57
N GLY A 17 -13.86 -11.44 -6.52
CA GLY A 17 -13.04 -12.26 -5.62
C GLY A 17 -11.60 -12.47 -6.09
N PHE A 18 -11.13 -11.71 -7.08
CA PHE A 18 -9.73 -11.75 -7.46
C PHE A 18 -8.86 -11.10 -6.38
N VAL A 19 -7.67 -11.67 -6.18
CA VAL A 19 -6.65 -11.12 -5.28
C VAL A 19 -6.10 -9.84 -5.89
N LEU A 20 -6.19 -8.75 -5.14
CA LEU A 20 -5.65 -7.45 -5.54
C LEU A 20 -4.18 -7.34 -5.14
N SER A 21 -3.41 -6.59 -5.93
CA SER A 21 -2.03 -6.25 -5.60
C SER A 21 -1.75 -4.76 -5.67
N TYR A 22 -0.88 -4.28 -4.78
CA TYR A 22 -0.44 -2.89 -4.76
C TYR A 22 1.06 -2.81 -4.44
N ARG A 23 1.70 -1.72 -4.86
CA ARG A 23 3.10 -1.41 -4.55
C ARG A 23 3.16 -0.28 -3.55
N TYR A 24 4.21 -0.26 -2.75
CA TYR A 24 4.54 0.85 -1.88
C TYR A 24 6.05 1.02 -1.88
N ASP A 25 6.49 2.26 -1.68
CA ASP A 25 7.88 2.65 -1.63
C ASP A 25 8.20 3.14 -0.22
N ILE A 26 9.31 2.69 0.34
CA ILE A 26 9.81 3.12 1.65
C ILE A 26 11.12 3.87 1.44
N TYR A 27 11.22 5.06 2.02
CA TYR A 27 12.45 5.84 2.06
C TYR A 27 12.71 6.31 3.49
N TYR A 28 13.97 6.58 3.80
CA TYR A 28 14.36 7.14 5.10
C TYR A 28 14.63 8.63 4.93
N SER A 29 13.95 9.46 5.70
CA SER A 29 14.12 10.91 5.71
C SER A 29 15.20 11.29 6.72
N ARG A 30 16.34 11.81 6.24
CA ARG A 30 17.39 12.33 7.12
C ARG A 30 16.99 13.60 7.86
N GLU A 31 16.00 14.33 7.36
CA GLU A 31 15.52 15.58 7.98
C GLU A 31 14.69 15.29 9.24
N SER A 32 13.84 14.26 9.16
CA SER A 32 12.93 13.87 10.23
C SER A 32 13.48 12.75 11.13
N ASP A 33 14.56 12.07 10.69
CA ASP A 33 15.09 10.85 11.33
C ASP A 33 14.07 9.69 11.37
N ASP A 34 13.16 9.65 10.38
CA ASP A 34 12.04 8.71 10.31
C ASP A 34 12.03 7.94 8.98
N TYR A 35 11.46 6.74 8.99
CA TYR A 35 11.08 6.01 7.77
C TYR A 35 9.71 6.48 7.31
N CYS A 36 9.64 6.88 6.04
CA CYS A 36 8.40 7.28 5.38
C CYS A 36 8.06 6.26 4.30
N ALA A 37 6.78 5.95 4.14
CA ALA A 37 6.29 5.10 3.09
C ALA A 37 5.04 5.69 2.43
N TYR A 38 4.93 5.46 1.12
CA TYR A 38 3.75 5.87 0.36
C TYR A 38 3.45 4.84 -0.74
N SER A 39 2.20 4.80 -1.19
CA SER A 39 1.80 3.96 -2.31
C SER A 39 1.40 4.81 -3.51
N PRO A 40 1.99 4.59 -4.71
CA PRO A 40 1.49 5.20 -5.93
C PRO A 40 0.18 4.56 -6.44
N ASP A 41 -0.15 3.35 -5.96
CA ASP A 41 -1.30 2.58 -6.43
C ASP A 41 -2.56 2.88 -5.59
N ILE A 42 -2.40 3.15 -4.29
CA ILE A 42 -3.49 3.47 -3.36
C ILE A 42 -3.41 4.94 -2.98
N LYS A 43 -4.36 5.74 -3.49
CA LYS A 43 -4.42 7.18 -3.21
C LYS A 43 -4.67 7.42 -1.71
N GLY A 44 -3.79 8.20 -1.08
CA GLY A 44 -3.89 8.56 0.33
C GLY A 44 -3.23 7.58 1.29
N LEU A 45 -2.61 6.50 0.79
CA LEU A 45 -1.85 5.58 1.64
C LEU A 45 -0.44 6.15 1.88
N PHE A 46 -0.23 6.61 3.10
CA PHE A 46 1.04 7.13 3.61
C PHE A 46 1.22 6.70 5.06
N ALA A 47 2.45 6.37 5.46
CA ALA A 47 2.80 6.06 6.84
C ALA A 47 4.22 6.55 7.15
N GLU A 48 4.43 7.01 8.38
CA GLU A 48 5.73 7.43 8.89
C GLU A 48 5.96 6.86 10.30
N SER A 49 7.16 6.33 10.56
CA SER A 49 7.59 5.91 11.89
C SER A 49 9.12 5.76 11.95
N LYS A 50 9.66 5.73 13.17
CA LYS A 50 11.07 5.45 13.47
C LYS A 50 11.45 3.99 13.22
N ASP A 51 10.48 3.08 13.26
CA ASP A 51 10.71 1.65 13.03
C ASP A 51 10.17 1.22 11.67
N LEU A 52 11.02 0.52 10.90
CA LEU A 52 10.66 0.07 9.56
C LEU A 52 9.54 -0.98 9.59
N ASN A 53 9.47 -1.84 10.61
CA ASN A 53 8.39 -2.84 10.71
C ASN A 53 7.06 -2.19 11.05
N GLU A 54 7.06 -1.13 11.87
CA GLU A 54 5.86 -0.34 12.13
C GLU A 54 5.34 0.30 10.85
N VAL A 55 6.22 0.89 10.04
CA VAL A 55 5.84 1.46 8.74
C VAL A 55 5.25 0.40 7.81
N VAL A 56 5.89 -0.77 7.72
CA VAL A 56 5.37 -1.87 6.88
C VAL A 56 4.00 -2.35 7.37
N SER A 57 3.82 -2.48 8.68
CA SER A 57 2.54 -2.92 9.28
C SER A 57 1.45 -1.90 9.02
N ALA A 58 1.73 -0.61 9.27
CA ALA A 58 0.82 0.50 9.00
C ALA A 58 0.44 0.58 7.52
N MET A 59 1.38 0.35 6.59
CA MET A 59 1.10 0.33 5.16
C MET A 59 0.20 -0.85 4.75
N GLN A 60 0.31 -2.00 5.42
CA GLN A 60 -0.56 -3.15 5.16
C GLN A 60 -1.97 -2.95 5.72
N GLU A 61 -2.08 -2.42 6.93
CA GLU A 61 -3.37 -2.13 7.58
C GLU A 61 -4.10 -0.99 6.88
N GLY A 62 -3.40 0.12 6.62
CA GLY A 62 -3.95 1.28 5.90
C GLY A 62 -4.38 0.92 4.47
N ALA A 63 -3.64 0.04 3.78
CA ALA A 63 -4.06 -0.46 2.47
C ALA A 63 -5.40 -1.20 2.54
N LYS A 64 -5.57 -2.08 3.54
CA LYS A 64 -6.83 -2.80 3.75
C LYS A 64 -7.97 -1.85 4.05
N GLU A 65 -7.74 -0.87 4.91
CA GLU A 65 -8.76 0.11 5.29
C GLU A 65 -9.19 0.98 4.10
N LEU A 66 -8.24 1.63 3.41
CA LEU A 66 -8.54 2.53 2.30
C LEU A 66 -9.22 1.81 1.14
N VAL A 67 -8.76 0.60 0.80
CA VAL A 67 -9.38 -0.22 -0.25
C VAL A 67 -10.79 -0.67 0.18
N SER A 68 -10.99 -1.00 1.45
CA SER A 68 -12.30 -1.39 1.97
C SER A 68 -13.30 -0.24 1.92
N ILE A 69 -12.85 0.98 2.25
CA ILE A 69 -13.67 2.20 2.13
C ILE A 69 -14.06 2.46 0.68
N ASP A 70 -13.10 2.39 -0.25
CA ASP A 70 -13.36 2.68 -1.67
C ASP A 70 -14.29 1.65 -2.34
N LEU A 71 -14.28 0.40 -1.85
CA LEU A 71 -15.15 -0.67 -2.34
C LEU A 71 -16.49 -0.76 -1.59
N GLY A 72 -16.60 -0.17 -0.40
CA GLY A 72 -17.74 -0.28 0.50
C GLY A 72 -17.90 -1.68 1.13
N ARG A 73 -16.81 -2.45 1.24
CA ARG A 73 -16.80 -3.81 1.83
C ARG A 73 -15.40 -4.18 2.31
N ASN A 74 -15.32 -5.14 3.23
CA ASN A 74 -14.02 -5.66 3.67
C ASN A 74 -13.32 -6.44 2.53
N VAL A 75 -11.99 -6.33 2.47
CA VAL A 75 -11.16 -7.05 1.48
C VAL A 75 -10.07 -7.82 2.19
N ASP A 76 -10.24 -9.13 2.28
CA ASP A 76 -9.28 -10.03 2.91
C ASP A 76 -8.12 -10.44 1.98
N HIS A 77 -8.25 -10.17 0.68
CA HIS A 77 -7.35 -10.67 -0.37
C HIS A 77 -6.52 -9.55 -1.02
N LEU A 78 -5.76 -8.84 -0.19
CA LEU A 78 -4.76 -7.86 -0.63
C LEU A 78 -3.36 -8.45 -0.48
N CYS A 79 -2.66 -8.56 -1.59
CA CYS A 79 -1.26 -8.95 -1.60
C CYS A 79 -0.37 -7.71 -1.82
N PRO A 80 0.37 -7.25 -0.80
CA PRO A 80 1.42 -6.28 -1.03
C PRO A 80 2.43 -6.89 -2.00
N THR A 81 2.59 -6.30 -3.17
CA THR A 81 3.68 -6.62 -4.11
C THR A 81 4.81 -5.63 -3.88
N GLY A 82 5.13 -5.41 -2.60
CA GLY A 82 6.12 -4.46 -2.15
C GLY A 82 7.50 -4.89 -2.64
N ILE A 83 8.04 -4.15 -3.59
CA ILE A 83 9.47 -4.09 -3.80
C ILE A 83 9.97 -3.14 -2.72
N ILE A 84 10.92 -3.57 -1.88
CA ILE A 84 11.66 -2.65 -1.03
C ILE A 84 12.53 -1.81 -1.99
N SER A 85 11.95 -0.80 -2.61
CA SER A 85 12.66 0.16 -3.45
C SER A 85 13.62 0.90 -2.54
N LYS A 86 14.90 0.55 -2.66
CA LYS A 86 16.02 1.15 -1.95
C LYS A 86 15.86 2.67 -1.90
N ALA A 87 15.94 3.22 -0.69
CA ALA A 87 15.88 4.65 -0.37
C ALA A 87 16.37 5.52 -1.55
N LEU A 88 15.45 6.30 -2.12
CA LEU A 88 15.85 7.38 -3.02
C LEU A 88 16.50 8.45 -2.16
N PRO A 89 17.80 8.77 -2.36
CA PRO A 89 18.38 9.95 -1.78
C PRO A 89 17.73 11.14 -2.48
N VAL A 90 16.90 11.88 -1.75
CA VAL A 90 16.49 13.23 -2.16
C VAL A 90 17.52 14.20 -1.64
#